data_AF-A0A352L7T2-F1
#
_entry.id   AF-A0A352L7T2-F1
#
_cell.length_a   1.000
_cell.length_b   1.000
_cell.length_c   1.000
_cell.angle_alpha   90.00
_cell.angle_beta   90.00
_cell.angle_gamma   90.00
#
_symmetry.space_group_name_H-M   'P 1'
#
loop_
_entity.id
_entity.type
_entity.pdbx_description
1 polymer ?
#
loop_
_entity_poly.entity_id
_entity_poly.type
_entity_poly.pdbx_seq_one_letter_code
_entity_poly.pdbx_strand_id
1 'polypeptide(L)'
;MTDCYATKRRNALDELGDYDCSCHPEIINAFVYGLNDTDERVRREAADELGDAARSNSCCCSPAVVSALTCALADCDRGVRRQAEEALEACGYEIVDGNCDGCTEGCVDGSCGHHHAAPVEAPAAAAPEAAPAPAPPAEPQAFFPSRLHNKSQSRSGLAGLFGMK
;
A
#
# COMPACT_ATOMS: atom_id res chain seq x y z
N MET A 1 4.02 7.47 -4.47
CA MET A 1 2.88 7.17 -5.36
C MET A 1 1.58 7.75 -4.82
N THR A 2 1.19 8.95 -5.22
CA THR A 2 -0.05 9.59 -4.71
C THR A 2 -0.90 10.20 -5.82
N ASP A 3 -0.53 9.99 -7.09
CA ASP A 3 -1.30 10.49 -8.22
C ASP A 3 -2.66 9.78 -8.31
N CYS A 4 -3.69 10.53 -8.70
CA CYS A 4 -5.04 10.01 -8.84
C CYS A 4 -5.15 8.96 -9.97
N TYR A 5 -4.32 9.06 -11.00
CA TYR A 5 -4.37 8.20 -12.16
C TYR A 5 -3.41 7.01 -12.02
N ALA A 6 -3.95 5.80 -12.08
CA ALA A 6 -3.17 4.57 -12.02
C ALA A 6 -2.08 4.53 -13.12
N THR A 7 -2.38 4.99 -14.33
CA THR A 7 -1.40 5.08 -15.42
C THR A 7 -0.19 5.94 -15.03
N LYS A 8 -0.39 7.05 -14.31
CA LYS A 8 0.71 7.91 -13.87
C LYS A 8 1.55 7.25 -12.78
N ARG A 9 0.89 6.57 -11.83
CA ARG A 9 1.60 5.80 -10.80
C ARG A 9 2.41 4.65 -11.38
N ARG A 10 1.84 3.93 -12.36
CA ARG A 10 2.50 2.85 -13.10
C ARG A 10 3.71 3.35 -13.87
N ASN A 11 3.53 4.41 -14.69
CA ASN A 11 4.64 4.99 -15.45
C ASN A 11 5.76 5.50 -14.53
N ALA A 12 5.41 6.01 -13.34
CA ALA A 12 6.42 6.41 -12.37
C ALA A 12 7.22 5.21 -11.81
N LEU A 13 6.69 3.98 -11.84
CA LEU A 13 7.48 2.79 -11.51
C LEU A 13 8.40 2.38 -12.64
N ASP A 14 7.86 2.32 -13.86
CA ASP A 14 8.58 2.03 -15.09
C ASP A 14 9.81 2.97 -15.22
N GLU A 15 9.61 4.27 -15.02
CA GLU A 15 10.70 5.26 -15.00
C GLU A 15 11.71 5.04 -13.86
N LEU A 16 11.30 4.48 -12.73
CA LEU A 16 12.21 4.14 -11.62
C LEU A 16 13.01 2.86 -11.89
N GLY A 17 12.51 1.97 -12.75
CA GLY A 17 13.17 0.73 -13.19
C GLY A 17 14.50 0.97 -13.90
N ASP A 18 14.61 2.09 -14.60
CA ASP A 18 15.84 2.49 -15.32
C ASP A 18 17.04 2.80 -14.40
N TYR A 19 16.83 2.87 -13.09
CA TYR A 19 17.86 3.22 -12.12
C TYR A 19 18.37 2.01 -11.32
N ASP A 20 19.67 1.99 -11.02
CA ASP A 20 20.27 0.92 -10.23
C ASP A 20 19.91 1.04 -8.73
N CYS A 21 19.32 -0.04 -8.19
CA CYS A 21 18.95 -0.19 -6.77
C CYS A 21 20.17 -0.05 -5.83
N SER A 22 21.38 -0.35 -6.31
CA SER A 22 22.62 -0.27 -5.51
C SER A 22 22.98 1.16 -5.12
N CYS A 23 22.64 2.12 -5.98
CA CYS A 23 22.89 3.55 -5.75
C CYS A 23 21.70 4.25 -5.11
N HIS A 24 20.49 3.71 -5.30
CA HIS A 24 19.22 4.29 -4.84
C HIS A 24 18.33 3.22 -4.18
N PRO A 25 18.65 2.81 -2.95
CA PRO A 25 17.89 1.75 -2.26
C PRO A 25 16.42 2.14 -2.01
N GLU A 26 16.08 3.43 -2.03
CA GLU A 26 14.71 3.93 -1.87
C GLU A 26 13.77 3.48 -3.00
N ILE A 27 14.33 3.13 -4.16
CA ILE A 27 13.56 2.65 -5.31
C ILE A 27 12.86 1.33 -4.98
N ILE A 28 13.55 0.44 -4.27
CA ILE A 28 12.97 -0.84 -3.81
C ILE A 28 11.78 -0.60 -2.89
N ASN A 29 11.84 0.42 -2.02
CA ASN A 29 10.70 0.77 -1.17
C ASN A 29 9.50 1.29 -1.99
N ALA A 30 9.75 2.00 -3.09
CA ALA A 30 8.69 2.45 -3.98
C ALA A 30 7.99 1.27 -4.68
N PHE A 31 8.75 0.27 -5.14
CA PHE A 31 8.17 -0.95 -5.72
C PHE A 31 7.39 -1.76 -4.68
N VAL A 32 7.93 -1.96 -3.47
CA VAL A 32 7.22 -2.66 -2.39
C VAL A 32 5.92 -1.94 -2.02
N TYR A 33 5.90 -0.61 -2.03
CA TYR A 33 4.67 0.16 -1.87
C TYR A 33 3.71 -0.06 -3.05
N GLY A 34 4.22 -0.08 -4.28
CA GLY A 34 3.46 -0.34 -5.51
C GLY A 34 2.75 -1.70 -5.53
N LEU A 35 3.33 -2.73 -4.90
CA LEU A 35 2.69 -4.05 -4.73
C LEU A 35 1.39 -4.00 -3.92
N ASN A 36 1.10 -2.91 -3.20
CA ASN A 36 -0.12 -2.73 -2.42
C ASN A 36 -1.09 -1.73 -3.07
N ASP A 37 -0.86 -1.33 -4.32
CA ASP A 37 -1.73 -0.39 -5.03
C ASP A 37 -3.12 -0.98 -5.29
N THR A 38 -4.14 -0.14 -5.32
CA THR A 38 -5.51 -0.54 -5.64
C THR A 38 -5.68 -1.06 -7.07
N ASP A 39 -4.88 -0.57 -8.03
CA ASP A 39 -4.97 -0.94 -9.44
C ASP A 39 -4.01 -2.08 -9.76
N GLU A 40 -4.54 -3.14 -10.39
CA GLU A 40 -3.78 -4.35 -10.70
C GLU A 40 -2.61 -4.09 -11.66
N ARG A 41 -2.70 -3.08 -12.54
CA ARG A 41 -1.62 -2.76 -13.47
C ARG A 41 -0.44 -2.14 -12.76
N VAL A 42 -0.69 -1.35 -11.71
CA VAL A 42 0.39 -0.76 -10.89
C VAL A 42 1.06 -1.84 -10.06
N ARG A 43 0.28 -2.73 -9.43
CA ARG A 43 0.83 -3.87 -8.67
C ARG A 43 1.67 -4.78 -9.55
N ARG A 44 1.18 -5.07 -10.77
CA ARG A 44 1.90 -5.92 -11.73
C ARG A 44 3.21 -5.29 -12.15
N GLU A 45 3.22 -4.00 -12.48
CA GLU A 45 4.45 -3.28 -12.82
C GLU A 45 5.45 -3.32 -11.65
N ALA A 46 4.99 -3.11 -10.43
CA ALA A 46 5.86 -3.16 -9.25
C ALA A 46 6.53 -4.52 -9.06
N ALA A 47 5.81 -5.61 -9.31
CA ALA A 47 6.37 -6.96 -9.27
C ALA A 47 7.36 -7.20 -10.42
N ASP A 48 7.06 -6.70 -11.62
CA ASP A 48 7.93 -6.79 -12.79
C ASP A 48 9.27 -6.10 -12.55
N GLU A 49 9.23 -4.84 -12.10
CA GLU A 49 10.42 -4.04 -11.80
C GLU A 49 11.27 -4.64 -10.68
N LEU A 50 10.65 -5.25 -9.66
CA LEU A 50 11.39 -5.98 -8.63
C LEU A 50 12.11 -7.20 -9.21
N GLY A 51 11.49 -7.90 -10.15
CA GLY A 51 12.12 -9.01 -10.88
C GLY A 51 13.30 -8.55 -11.72
N ASP A 52 13.16 -7.44 -12.44
CA ASP A 52 14.24 -6.86 -13.24
C ASP A 52 15.40 -6.35 -12.37
N ALA A 53 15.09 -5.66 -11.28
CA ALA A 53 16.09 -5.23 -10.31
C ALA A 53 16.86 -6.44 -9.73
N ALA A 54 16.16 -7.52 -9.36
CA ALA A 54 16.76 -8.75 -8.86
C ALA A 54 17.67 -9.44 -9.89
N ARG A 55 17.24 -9.49 -11.17
CA ARG A 55 18.04 -10.04 -12.28
C ARG A 55 19.31 -9.23 -12.56
N SER A 56 19.22 -7.91 -12.42
CA SER A 56 20.34 -7.00 -12.61
C SER A 56 21.34 -7.09 -11.45
N ASN A 57 20.83 -7.06 -10.21
CA ASN A 57 21.63 -7.03 -9.00
C ASN A 57 21.01 -7.88 -7.88
N SER A 58 21.69 -8.94 -7.49
CA SER A 58 21.23 -9.85 -6.43
C SER A 58 21.09 -9.18 -5.05
N CYS A 59 21.72 -8.01 -4.83
CA CYS A 59 21.58 -7.25 -3.57
C CYS A 59 20.17 -6.66 -3.37
N CYS A 60 19.34 -6.55 -4.41
CA CYS A 60 18.00 -5.98 -4.28
C CYS A 60 17.01 -6.94 -3.56
N CYS A 61 17.37 -8.22 -3.41
CA CYS A 61 16.54 -9.26 -2.78
C CYS A 61 16.62 -9.25 -1.25
N SER A 62 16.16 -8.17 -0.63
CA SER A 62 16.06 -8.11 0.83
C SER A 62 14.93 -9.03 1.37
N PRO A 63 14.98 -9.46 2.63
CA PRO A 63 13.91 -10.28 3.23
C PRO A 63 12.52 -9.60 3.16
N ALA A 64 12.47 -8.27 3.19
CA ALA A 64 11.23 -7.51 3.08
C ALA A 64 10.66 -7.54 1.64
N VAL A 65 11.52 -7.57 0.62
CA VAL A 65 11.09 -7.74 -0.77
C VAL A 65 10.53 -9.13 -1.00
N VAL A 66 11.25 -10.15 -0.52
CA VAL A 66 10.81 -11.55 -0.63
C VAL A 66 9.47 -11.76 0.05
N SER A 67 9.27 -11.21 1.26
CA SER A 67 7.98 -11.31 1.95
C SER A 67 6.85 -10.59 1.20
N ALA A 68 7.11 -9.39 0.65
CA ALA A 68 6.13 -8.66 -0.13
C ALA A 68 5.73 -9.41 -1.42
N LEU A 69 6.71 -9.96 -2.15
CA LEU A 69 6.45 -10.78 -3.34
C LEU A 69 5.73 -12.08 -2.99
N THR A 70 6.06 -12.71 -1.87
CA THR A 70 5.35 -13.91 -1.37
C THR A 70 3.88 -13.60 -1.10
N CYS A 71 3.57 -12.43 -0.51
CA CYS A 71 2.19 -11.97 -0.36
C CYS A 71 1.51 -11.75 -1.72
N ALA A 72 2.22 -11.22 -2.72
CA ALA A 72 1.70 -10.98 -4.06
C ALA A 72 1.38 -12.26 -4.84
N LEU A 73 1.92 -13.44 -4.45
CA LEU A 73 1.49 -14.74 -4.99
C LEU A 73 0.02 -15.06 -4.67
N ALA A 74 -0.58 -14.40 -3.68
CA ALA A 74 -2.00 -14.54 -3.35
C ALA A 74 -2.88 -13.45 -3.99
N ASP A 75 -2.35 -12.62 -4.89
CA ASP A 75 -3.12 -11.54 -5.52
C ASP A 75 -4.29 -12.07 -6.35
N CYS A 76 -5.38 -11.32 -6.41
CA CYS A 76 -6.55 -11.65 -7.22
C CYS A 76 -6.23 -11.67 -8.73
N ASP A 77 -5.36 -10.77 -9.18
CA ASP A 77 -4.98 -10.67 -10.59
C ASP A 77 -3.91 -11.71 -10.97
N ARG A 78 -4.16 -12.46 -12.04
CA ARG A 78 -3.23 -13.48 -12.53
C ARG A 78 -1.92 -12.89 -13.03
N GLY A 79 -1.95 -11.68 -13.59
CA GLY A 79 -0.75 -11.00 -14.09
C GLY A 79 0.19 -10.61 -12.95
N VAL A 80 -0.37 -10.13 -11.84
CA VAL A 80 0.40 -9.83 -10.61
C VAL A 80 1.04 -11.11 -10.06
N ARG A 81 0.27 -12.19 -9.91
CA ARG A 81 0.80 -13.47 -9.40
C ARG A 81 1.97 -13.99 -10.24
N ARG A 82 1.85 -13.93 -11.57
CA ARG A 82 2.91 -14.37 -12.48
C ARG A 82 4.18 -13.52 -12.34
N GLN A 83 4.08 -12.19 -12.33
CA GLN A 83 5.31 -11.38 -12.16
C GLN A 83 5.93 -11.57 -10.76
N ALA A 84 5.11 -11.81 -9.73
CA ALA A 84 5.62 -12.09 -8.39
C ALA A 84 6.40 -13.42 -8.34
N GLU A 85 5.91 -14.45 -9.02
CA GLU A 85 6.62 -15.73 -9.19
C GLU A 85 7.96 -15.53 -9.92
N GLU A 86 7.94 -14.89 -11.10
CA GLU A 86 9.16 -14.60 -11.88
C GLU A 86 10.18 -13.76 -11.09
N ALA A 87 9.73 -12.83 -10.25
CA ALA A 87 10.59 -12.02 -9.40
C ALA A 87 11.20 -12.82 -8.24
N LEU A 88 10.45 -13.74 -7.64
CA LEU A 88 10.97 -14.64 -6.60
C LEU A 88 12.00 -15.61 -7.17
N GLU A 89 11.77 -16.13 -8.37
CA GLU A 89 12.76 -16.94 -9.11
C GLU A 89 14.03 -16.15 -9.40
N ALA A 90 13.91 -14.88 -9.81
CA ALA A 90 15.06 -13.99 -9.99
C ALA A 90 15.84 -13.76 -8.68
N CYS A 91 15.17 -13.79 -7.54
CA CYS A 91 15.80 -13.77 -6.22
C CYS A 91 16.38 -15.13 -5.78
N GLY A 92 16.27 -16.17 -6.61
CA GLY A 92 16.80 -17.51 -6.34
C GLY A 92 15.88 -18.43 -5.55
N TYR A 93 14.58 -18.12 -5.47
CA TYR A 93 13.58 -18.98 -4.82
C TYR A 93 12.87 -19.83 -5.86
N GLU A 94 12.71 -21.13 -5.59
CA GLU A 94 11.91 -22.03 -6.41
C GLU A 94 10.46 -22.04 -5.90
N ILE A 95 9.51 -21.67 -6.75
CA ILE A 95 8.08 -21.78 -6.45
C ILE A 95 7.62 -23.16 -6.88
N VAL A 96 7.35 -24.03 -5.90
CA VAL A 96 6.79 -25.35 -6.18
C VAL A 96 5.27 -25.22 -6.19
N ASP A 97 4.68 -25.36 -7.38
CA ASP A 97 3.25 -25.58 -7.51
C ASP A 97 2.87 -26.78 -6.63
N GLY A 98 2.07 -26.53 -5.60
CA GLY A 98 1.59 -27.57 -4.70
C GLY A 98 0.79 -28.59 -5.51
N ASN A 99 1.45 -29.65 -5.96
CA ASN A 99 0.86 -30.75 -6.71
C ASN A 99 -0.20 -31.44 -5.84
N CYS A 100 -1.44 -30.97 -5.90
CA CYS A 100 -2.57 -31.50 -5.16
C CYS A 100 -3.18 -32.74 -5.86
N ASP A 101 -2.35 -33.69 -6.28
CA ASP A 101 -2.80 -34.97 -6.85
C ASP A 101 -3.36 -35.96 -5.79
N GLY A 102 -3.42 -35.56 -4.51
CA GLY A 102 -3.74 -36.45 -3.39
C GLY A 102 -4.83 -35.99 -2.43
N CYS A 103 -5.53 -34.88 -2.69
CA CYS A 103 -6.57 -34.38 -1.78
C CYS A 103 -7.94 -35.03 -2.07
N THR A 104 -8.09 -36.34 -1.83
CA THR A 104 -9.36 -37.07 -2.01
C THR A 104 -10.27 -37.09 -0.78
N GLU A 105 -9.89 -36.47 0.34
CA GLU A 105 -10.80 -36.31 1.49
C GLU A 105 -10.79 -34.85 1.96
N GLY A 106 -11.72 -34.05 1.44
CA GLY A 106 -12.06 -32.75 2.05
C GLY A 106 -12.31 -31.57 1.11
N CYS A 107 -12.16 -31.71 -0.21
CA CYS A 107 -12.54 -30.63 -1.14
C CYS A 107 -14.05 -30.71 -1.44
N VAL A 108 -14.88 -30.11 -0.57
CA VAL A 108 -16.29 -29.89 -0.87
C VAL A 108 -16.43 -28.74 -1.86
N ASP A 109 -16.83 -29.11 -3.08
CA ASP A 109 -17.47 -28.35 -4.14
C ASP A 109 -17.06 -26.88 -4.32
N GLY A 110 -16.15 -26.66 -5.27
CA GLY A 110 -16.01 -25.39 -5.99
C GLY A 110 -14.93 -24.41 -5.50
N SER A 111 -14.01 -24.83 -4.64
CA SER A 111 -12.97 -23.95 -4.08
C SER A 111 -11.58 -24.10 -4.72
N CYS A 112 -11.49 -24.20 -6.04
CA CYS A 112 -10.25 -23.92 -6.78
C CYS A 112 -10.34 -22.50 -7.36
N GLY A 113 -10.05 -21.51 -6.53
CA GLY A 113 -10.11 -20.10 -6.96
C GLY A 113 -9.72 -19.07 -5.91
N HIS A 114 -9.63 -19.44 -4.64
CA HIS A 114 -9.20 -18.52 -3.60
C HIS A 114 -8.32 -19.27 -2.62
N HIS A 115 -7.00 -19.26 -2.85
CA HIS A 115 -6.07 -19.38 -1.74
C HIS A 115 -6.25 -18.12 -0.90
N HIS A 116 -7.23 -18.13 0.01
CA HIS A 116 -7.17 -17.26 1.17
C HIS A 116 -5.99 -17.75 2.01
N ALA A 117 -4.79 -17.27 1.67
CA ALA A 117 -3.77 -17.06 2.68
C ALA A 117 -4.33 -15.98 3.60
N ALA A 118 -5.02 -16.41 4.66
CA ALA A 118 -5.26 -15.55 5.80
C ALA A 118 -3.91 -14.90 6.17
N PRO A 119 -3.85 -13.59 6.46
CA PRO A 119 -2.61 -13.00 6.95
C PRO A 119 -2.30 -13.70 8.26
N VAL A 120 -1.33 -14.61 8.21
CA VAL A 120 -0.65 -15.05 9.43
C VAL A 120 0.10 -13.82 9.87
N GLU A 121 -0.37 -13.20 10.95
CA GLU A 121 0.31 -12.08 11.61
C GLU A 121 1.80 -12.39 11.68
N ALA A 122 2.60 -11.50 11.10
CA ALA A 122 4.04 -11.55 11.25
C ALA A 122 4.38 -11.69 12.74
N PRO A 123 5.32 -12.58 13.13
CA PRO A 123 5.77 -12.63 14.51
C PRO A 123 6.39 -11.28 14.84
N ALA A 124 5.70 -10.52 15.68
CA ALA A 124 6.19 -9.30 16.27
C ALA A 124 7.52 -9.61 16.98
N ALA A 125 8.63 -9.19 16.37
CA ALA A 125 9.90 -9.14 17.04
C ALA A 125 9.76 -8.22 18.26
N ALA A 126 10.11 -8.76 19.43
CA ALA A 126 9.98 -8.14 20.72
C ALA A 126 10.56 -6.71 20.74
N ALA A 127 9.66 -5.75 20.94
CA ALA A 127 10.02 -4.43 21.45
C ALA A 127 10.26 -4.53 22.97
N PRO A 128 11.23 -3.80 23.55
CA PRO A 128 11.47 -3.82 24.98
C PRO A 128 10.26 -3.27 25.75
N GLU A 129 10.00 -3.92 26.88
CA GLU A 129 8.91 -3.70 27.82
C GLU A 129 8.67 -2.21 28.12
N ALA A 130 7.53 -1.71 27.65
CA ALA A 130 7.08 -0.35 27.92
C ALA A 130 6.63 -0.24 29.38
N ALA A 131 7.29 0.67 30.11
CA ALA A 131 6.87 1.14 31.43
C ALA A 131 5.38 1.56 31.46
N PRO A 132 4.68 1.45 32.61
CA PRO A 132 3.26 1.75 32.71
C PRO A 132 2.96 3.20 32.31
N ALA A 133 2.00 3.37 31.41
CA ALA A 133 1.53 4.65 30.92
C ALA A 133 1.06 5.56 32.09
N PRO A 134 1.43 6.86 32.10
CA PRO A 134 0.80 7.83 32.98
C PRO A 134 -0.66 8.07 32.55
N ALA A 135 -1.54 8.23 33.53
CA ALA A 135 -2.98 8.45 33.37
C ALA A 135 -3.32 9.60 32.38
N PRO A 136 -4.45 9.52 31.65
CA PRO A 136 -4.83 10.55 30.68
C PRO A 136 -5.13 11.88 31.38
N PRO A 137 -4.59 13.02 30.91
CA PRO A 137 -5.06 14.32 31.35
C PRO A 137 -6.47 14.59 30.81
N ALA A 138 -7.29 15.23 31.65
CA ALA A 138 -8.67 15.59 31.39
C ALA A 138 -8.84 16.44 30.11
N GLU A 139 -9.89 16.09 29.35
CA GLU A 139 -10.62 16.82 28.30
C GLU A 139 -9.93 17.97 27.56
N PRO A 140 -9.78 17.91 26.21
CA PRO A 140 -9.36 19.07 25.45
C PRO A 140 -10.50 20.09 25.38
N GLN A 141 -10.40 21.17 26.16
CA GLN A 141 -11.22 22.35 25.96
C GLN A 141 -10.96 22.90 24.55
N ALA A 142 -12.01 22.96 23.72
CA ALA A 142 -11.95 23.54 22.40
C ALA A 142 -11.50 25.00 22.47
N PHE A 143 -10.33 25.28 21.90
CA PHE A 143 -9.76 26.62 21.80
C PHE A 143 -10.52 27.41 20.71
N PHE A 144 -11.45 28.27 21.13
CA PHE A 144 -12.12 29.23 20.26
C PHE A 144 -11.41 30.60 20.35
N PRO A 145 -10.64 31.02 19.33
CA PRO A 145 -10.02 32.34 19.35
C PRO A 145 -11.10 33.43 19.34
N SER A 146 -11.25 34.11 20.47
CA SER A 146 -12.14 35.25 20.67
C SER A 146 -11.63 36.47 19.89
N ARG A 147 -11.93 36.52 18.58
CA ARG A 147 -11.71 37.73 17.75
C ARG A 147 -12.74 37.95 16.63
N LEU A 148 -13.98 37.48 16.81
CA LEU A 148 -15.11 37.83 15.92
C LEU A 148 -16.33 38.41 16.68
N HIS A 149 -16.16 38.93 17.90
CA HIS A 149 -17.26 39.53 18.67
C HIS A 149 -17.35 41.07 18.59
N ASN A 150 -16.75 41.72 17.59
CA ASN A 150 -16.93 43.18 17.44
C ASN A 150 -17.10 43.65 16.00
N LYS A 151 -18.25 43.32 15.40
CA LYS A 151 -18.90 44.21 14.41
C LYS A 151 -20.39 43.90 14.27
N SER A 152 -21.15 44.00 15.37
CA SER A 152 -22.62 43.99 15.32
C SER A 152 -23.22 45.24 15.93
N GLN A 153 -22.75 46.44 15.56
CA GLN A 153 -23.53 47.68 15.76
C GLN A 153 -23.28 48.67 14.62
N SER A 154 -24.15 48.62 13.60
CA SER A 154 -24.71 49.79 12.92
C SER A 154 -25.76 49.32 11.92
N ARG A 155 -27.01 49.29 12.38
CA ARG A 155 -28.18 49.25 11.49
C ARG A 155 -28.24 50.59 10.75
N SER A 156 -27.94 50.62 9.46
CA SER A 156 -28.42 51.66 8.55
C SER A 156 -29.52 51.03 7.70
N GLY A 157 -30.78 51.36 8.01
CA GLY A 157 -31.96 50.73 7.43
C GLY A 157 -32.12 51.00 5.94
N LEU A 158 -32.50 49.96 5.19
CA LEU A 158 -33.08 50.07 3.86
C LEU A 158 -34.59 50.34 3.97
N ALA A 159 -34.96 51.41 4.68
CA ALA A 159 -36.32 51.91 4.71
C ALA A 159 -36.45 52.98 3.62
N GLY A 160 -36.84 52.57 2.41
CA GLY A 160 -37.11 53.53 1.33
C GLY A 160 -37.34 52.97 -0.07
N LEU A 161 -37.27 51.66 -0.30
CA LEU A 161 -37.41 51.13 -1.67
C LEU A 161 -38.85 50.84 -2.12
N PHE A 162 -39.86 51.04 -1.27
CA PHE A 162 -41.27 50.89 -1.63
C PHE A 162 -42.10 52.10 -1.20
N GLY A 163 -42.30 53.02 -2.14
CA GLY A 163 -43.50 53.86 -2.23
C GLY A 163 -43.34 55.33 -1.85
N MET A 164 -43.41 56.23 -2.84
CA MET A 164 -44.45 57.26 -2.99
C MET A 164 -44.04 58.38 -3.99
N LYS A 165 -44.68 58.41 -5.16
CA LYS A 165 -45.62 59.47 -5.54
C LYS A 165 -46.46 59.02 -6.74
#